data_AF-A0A820IYS3-F1
#
_entry.id   AF-A0A820IYS3-F1
#
_cell.length_a   1.000
_cell.length_b   1.000
_cell.length_c   1.000
_cell.angle_alpha   90.00
_cell.angle_beta   90.00
_cell.angle_gamma   90.00
#
_symmetry.space_group_name_H-M   'P 1'
#
loop_
_entity.id
_entity.type
_entity.pdbx_description
1 polymer ?
#
loop_
_entity_poly.entity_id
_entity_poly.type
_entity_poly.pdbx_seq_one_letter_code
_entity_poly.pdbx_strand_id
1 'polypeptide(L)'
;HVAKKTMLDVFNITRSPVIFSHSSAYTVCNHTRNVQDDILELVKINQGIVMVTFVPGFIVCSDTNRGTIDDVAAHINHIRNVVGIEGVGLGADYDGIQATPIGLEDVSKFPKLIEYLLSQGNWTHDDIIKLIGGNILRVMEKNEQIAQELQKTMKPEENLISINELEIYNLTQCRNLDMYPTIVTNATS
;
A
#
# COMPACT_ATOMS: atom_id res chain seq x y z
N HIS A 1 -6.18 -1.89 2.43
CA HIS A 1 -6.90 -2.46 3.59
C HIS A 1 -7.40 -1.37 4.50
N VAL A 2 -6.54 -0.42 4.87
CA VAL A 2 -6.92 0.72 5.71
C VAL A 2 -8.04 1.56 5.07
N ALA A 3 -8.84 2.21 5.90
CA ALA A 3 -9.85 3.17 5.43
C ALA A 3 -9.19 4.45 4.90
N LYS A 4 -9.90 5.19 4.04
CA LYS A 4 -9.42 6.48 3.49
C LYS A 4 -9.00 7.46 4.59
N LYS A 5 -9.73 7.50 5.71
CA LYS A 5 -9.36 8.34 6.86
C LYS A 5 -7.97 8.00 7.39
N THR A 6 -7.65 6.72 7.58
CA THR A 6 -6.32 6.28 8.02
C THR A 6 -5.24 6.61 6.99
N MET A 7 -5.54 6.56 5.69
CA MET A 7 -4.59 7.01 4.66
C MET A 7 -4.24 8.49 4.87
N LEU A 8 -5.25 9.35 5.06
CA LEU A 8 -5.06 10.78 5.33
C LEU A 8 -4.28 11.03 6.63
N ASP A 9 -4.63 10.31 7.70
CA ASP A 9 -3.94 10.42 8.99
C ASP A 9 -2.44 10.10 8.84
N VAL A 10 -2.10 9.03 8.08
CA VAL A 10 -0.71 8.67 7.79
C VAL A 10 -0.02 9.75 6.97
N PHE A 11 -0.63 10.29 5.91
CA PHE A 11 -0.01 11.35 5.11
C PHE A 11 0.23 12.64 5.91
N ASN A 12 -0.57 12.91 6.95
CA ASN A 12 -0.36 14.06 7.83
C ASN A 12 0.86 13.91 8.77
N ILE A 13 1.27 12.68 9.10
CA ILE A 13 2.32 12.46 10.11
C ILE A 13 3.59 11.84 9.54
N THR A 14 3.49 11.14 8.41
CA THR A 14 4.62 10.41 7.85
C THR A 14 5.71 11.38 7.39
N ARG A 15 6.95 11.06 7.75
CA ARG A 15 8.15 11.75 7.24
C ARG A 15 8.78 11.03 6.06
N SER A 16 8.22 9.87 5.71
CA SER A 16 8.77 8.85 4.86
C SER A 16 7.84 8.51 3.69
N PRO A 17 8.38 8.13 2.52
CA PRO A 17 7.55 7.61 1.43
C PRO A 17 6.77 6.37 1.85
N VAL A 18 5.46 6.38 1.60
CA VAL A 18 4.55 5.28 1.94
C VAL A 18 4.35 4.31 0.78
N ILE A 19 3.88 3.11 1.12
CA ILE A 19 3.52 2.08 0.15
C ILE A 19 2.04 1.71 0.27
N PHE A 20 1.42 1.47 -0.89
CA PHE A 20 0.23 0.62 -0.98
C PHE A 20 0.69 -0.69 -1.63
N SER A 21 0.93 -1.73 -0.83
CA SER A 21 1.60 -2.95 -1.32
C SER A 21 0.77 -3.79 -2.29
N HIS A 22 -0.57 -3.68 -2.24
CA HIS A 22 -1.50 -4.37 -3.12
C HIS A 22 -2.86 -3.63 -3.10
N SER A 23 -2.94 -2.56 -3.90
CA SER A 23 -4.16 -1.79 -4.13
C SER A 23 -4.16 -1.25 -5.55
N SER A 24 -5.34 -1.10 -6.15
CA SER A 24 -5.47 -0.56 -7.51
C SER A 24 -6.12 0.84 -7.49
N ALA A 25 -6.42 1.39 -8.65
CA ALA A 25 -6.98 2.75 -8.80
C ALA A 25 -8.52 2.80 -8.67
N TYR A 26 -9.03 3.64 -7.78
CA TYR A 26 -10.48 3.70 -7.48
C TYR A 26 -11.32 4.25 -8.63
N THR A 27 -10.76 5.19 -9.40
CA THR A 27 -11.45 5.80 -10.56
C THR A 27 -11.70 4.79 -11.68
N VAL A 28 -10.84 3.77 -11.82
CA VAL A 28 -11.02 2.69 -12.80
C VAL A 28 -12.01 1.64 -12.29
N CYS A 29 -11.90 1.23 -11.03
CA CYS A 29 -12.85 0.34 -10.36
C CYS A 29 -13.13 0.87 -8.95
N ASN A 30 -14.37 1.34 -8.75
CA ASN A 30 -14.87 1.90 -7.50
C ASN A 30 -15.06 0.80 -6.44
N HIS A 31 -13.95 0.40 -5.83
CA HIS A 31 -13.91 -0.56 -4.74
C HIS A 31 -13.13 0.05 -3.56
N THR A 32 -13.61 -0.13 -2.32
CA THR A 32 -13.01 0.49 -1.12
C THR A 32 -11.57 0.07 -0.83
N ARG A 33 -11.11 -1.03 -1.45
CA ARG A 33 -9.71 -1.46 -1.43
C ARG A 33 -8.80 -0.66 -2.34
N ASN A 34 -9.34 0.12 -3.28
CA ASN A 34 -8.59 0.91 -4.23
C ASN A 34 -8.35 2.34 -3.74
N VAL A 35 -7.28 2.95 -4.27
CA VAL A 35 -6.80 4.28 -3.88
C VAL A 35 -7.52 5.35 -4.69
N GLN A 36 -8.16 6.31 -4.01
CA GLN A 36 -8.82 7.45 -4.64
C GLN A 36 -7.81 8.45 -5.19
N ASP A 37 -8.19 9.19 -6.24
CA ASP A 37 -7.27 10.12 -6.92
C ASP A 37 -6.74 11.23 -6.00
N ASP A 38 -7.55 11.70 -5.04
CA ASP A 38 -7.08 12.67 -4.04
C ASP A 38 -6.01 12.09 -3.11
N ILE A 39 -6.03 10.77 -2.87
CA ILE A 39 -4.96 10.07 -2.16
C ILE A 39 -3.76 9.81 -3.10
N LEU A 40 -3.97 9.55 -4.38
CA LEU A 40 -2.88 9.42 -5.37
C LEU A 40 -2.07 10.72 -5.49
N GLU A 41 -2.70 11.89 -5.44
CA GLU A 41 -1.99 13.16 -5.41
C GLU A 41 -1.13 13.32 -4.13
N LEU A 42 -1.60 12.80 -2.98
CA LEU A 42 -0.77 12.74 -1.78
C LEU A 42 0.40 11.76 -1.92
N VAL A 43 0.20 10.60 -2.58
CA VAL A 43 1.29 9.67 -2.90
C VAL A 43 2.36 10.37 -3.74
N LYS A 44 1.95 11.17 -4.72
CA LYS A 44 2.86 11.94 -5.58
C LYS A 44 3.69 12.93 -4.79
N ILE A 45 3.06 13.72 -3.92
CA ILE A 45 3.75 14.71 -3.05
C ILE A 45 4.71 13.99 -2.09
N ASN A 46 4.26 12.89 -1.49
CA ASN A 46 5.04 12.07 -0.57
C ASN A 46 6.15 11.25 -1.26
N GLN A 47 6.14 11.18 -2.59
CA GLN A 47 7.04 10.34 -3.40
C GLN A 47 6.92 8.84 -3.07
N GLY A 48 5.75 8.41 -2.62
CA GLY A 48 5.43 7.02 -2.32
C GLY A 48 5.20 6.18 -3.58
N ILE A 49 4.61 5.00 -3.40
CA ILE A 49 4.29 4.07 -4.49
C ILE A 49 2.97 3.34 -4.25
N VAL A 50 2.19 3.16 -5.31
CA VAL A 50 1.05 2.24 -5.35
C VAL A 50 1.40 1.02 -6.19
N MET A 51 1.39 -0.15 -5.56
CA MET A 51 1.70 -1.43 -6.18
C MET A 51 0.39 -2.11 -6.57
N VAL A 52 0.12 -2.17 -7.88
CA VAL A 52 -1.16 -2.60 -8.46
C VAL A 52 -1.40 -4.07 -8.21
N THR A 53 -2.57 -4.39 -7.69
CA THR A 53 -2.98 -5.76 -7.36
C THR A 53 -3.77 -6.41 -8.49
N PHE A 54 -3.74 -7.74 -8.52
CA PHE A 54 -4.42 -8.56 -9.54
C PHE A 54 -5.73 -9.16 -9.01
N VAL A 55 -6.21 -8.74 -7.84
CA VAL A 55 -7.49 -9.21 -7.28
C VAL A 55 -8.64 -8.84 -8.25
N PRO A 56 -9.33 -9.81 -8.86
CA PRO A 56 -10.31 -9.51 -9.92
C PRO A 56 -11.42 -8.54 -9.50
N GLY A 57 -11.97 -8.71 -8.29
CA GLY A 57 -13.00 -7.82 -7.76
C GLY A 57 -12.53 -6.39 -7.49
N PHE A 58 -11.21 -6.13 -7.46
CA PHE A 58 -10.64 -4.80 -7.31
C PHE A 58 -10.21 -4.20 -8.65
N ILE A 59 -10.24 -4.96 -9.74
CA ILE A 59 -9.83 -4.45 -11.05
C ILE A 59 -10.95 -4.32 -12.09
N VAL A 60 -12.03 -5.10 -11.96
CA VAL A 60 -13.14 -5.06 -12.94
C VAL A 60 -14.45 -4.48 -12.39
N CYS A 61 -14.68 -4.51 -11.07
CA CYS A 61 -15.91 -4.02 -10.43
C CYS A 61 -17.21 -4.47 -11.13
N SER A 62 -17.24 -5.69 -11.65
CA SER A 62 -18.37 -6.25 -12.40
C SER A 62 -18.88 -7.52 -11.73
N ASP A 63 -20.14 -7.88 -11.96
CA ASP A 63 -20.79 -9.05 -11.35
C ASP A 63 -20.04 -10.37 -11.61
N THR A 64 -19.28 -10.44 -12.70
CA THR A 64 -18.54 -11.66 -13.05
C THR A 64 -17.24 -11.80 -12.28
N ASN A 65 -16.67 -10.70 -11.77
CA ASN A 65 -15.33 -10.63 -11.20
C ASN A 65 -14.27 -11.37 -12.05
N ARG A 66 -14.42 -11.38 -13.38
CA ARG A 66 -13.43 -11.97 -14.29
C ARG A 66 -12.56 -10.85 -14.85
N GLY A 67 -11.45 -10.56 -14.17
CA GLY A 67 -10.46 -9.61 -14.65
C GLY A 67 -9.58 -10.20 -15.75
N THR A 68 -8.93 -9.32 -16.49
CA THR A 68 -7.97 -9.62 -17.57
C THR A 68 -6.67 -8.84 -17.40
N ILE A 69 -5.68 -9.14 -18.23
CA ILE A 69 -4.45 -8.35 -18.34
C ILE A 69 -4.72 -6.89 -18.73
N ASP A 70 -5.75 -6.64 -19.57
CA ASP A 70 -6.17 -5.30 -19.98
C ASP A 70 -6.65 -4.48 -18.77
N ASP A 71 -7.44 -5.09 -17.87
CA ASP A 71 -7.94 -4.43 -16.67
C ASP A 71 -6.80 -4.04 -15.72
N VAL A 72 -5.84 -4.95 -15.50
CA VAL A 72 -4.64 -4.66 -14.71
C VAL A 72 -3.86 -3.50 -15.33
N ALA A 73 -3.64 -3.51 -16.65
CA ALA A 73 -2.93 -2.45 -17.35
C ALA A 73 -3.68 -1.11 -17.27
N ALA A 74 -5.01 -1.09 -17.29
CA ALA A 74 -5.80 0.12 -17.12
C ALA A 74 -5.53 0.80 -15.77
N HIS A 75 -5.44 0.01 -14.69
CA HIS A 75 -5.08 0.53 -13.37
C HIS A 75 -3.64 1.06 -13.29
N ILE A 76 -2.68 0.31 -13.86
CA ILE A 76 -1.27 0.75 -13.92
C ILE A 76 -1.18 2.08 -14.66
N ASN A 77 -1.83 2.20 -15.82
CA ASN A 77 -1.82 3.40 -16.64
C ASN A 77 -2.51 4.59 -15.94
N HIS A 78 -3.63 4.37 -15.25
CA HIS A 78 -4.29 5.44 -14.49
C HIS A 78 -3.40 5.98 -13.37
N ILE A 79 -2.80 5.10 -12.56
CA ILE A 79 -1.91 5.51 -11.46
C ILE A 79 -0.67 6.23 -12.03
N ARG A 80 -0.07 5.71 -13.12
CA ARG A 80 1.03 6.37 -13.83
C ARG A 80 0.64 7.78 -14.29
N ASN A 81 -0.58 7.97 -14.80
CA ASN A 81 -1.04 9.28 -15.29
C ASN A 81 -1.21 10.30 -14.16
N VAL A 82 -1.70 9.89 -12.98
CA VAL A 82 -1.93 10.78 -11.83
C VAL A 82 -0.62 11.05 -11.08
N VAL A 83 0.05 9.98 -10.66
CA VAL A 83 1.22 10.04 -9.75
C VAL A 83 2.53 10.26 -10.51
N GLY A 84 2.61 9.78 -11.76
CA GLY A 84 3.85 9.69 -12.53
C GLY A 84 4.46 8.28 -12.50
N ILE A 85 5.40 8.01 -13.41
CA ILE A 85 6.03 6.68 -13.53
C ILE A 85 6.71 6.22 -12.24
N GLU A 86 7.24 7.14 -11.44
CA GLU A 86 7.96 6.84 -10.18
C GLU A 86 7.05 6.29 -9.07
N GLY A 87 5.72 6.44 -9.22
CA GLY A 87 4.72 6.17 -8.19
C GLY A 87 3.89 4.90 -8.41
N VAL A 88 4.21 4.10 -9.42
CA VAL A 88 3.48 2.86 -9.75
C VAL A 88 4.40 1.64 -9.66
N GLY A 89 3.87 0.53 -9.13
CA GLY A 89 4.57 -0.76 -9.02
C GLY A 89 3.63 -1.94 -9.19
N LEU A 90 4.12 -3.15 -8.93
CA LEU A 90 3.37 -4.41 -9.03
C LEU A 90 3.22 -5.09 -7.67
N GLY A 91 1.98 -5.38 -7.27
CA GLY A 91 1.60 -5.90 -5.96
C GLY A 91 0.51 -6.97 -6.09
N ALA A 92 0.81 -8.03 -6.84
CA ALA A 92 -0.17 -8.94 -7.43
C ALA A 92 -1.16 -9.58 -6.47
N ASP A 93 -0.76 -9.84 -5.22
CA ASP A 93 -1.56 -10.56 -4.21
C ASP A 93 -1.80 -12.05 -4.56
N TYR A 94 -0.87 -12.68 -5.31
CA TYR A 94 -0.88 -14.12 -5.54
C TYR A 94 -0.89 -14.91 -4.22
N ASP A 95 -1.56 -16.06 -4.21
CA ASP A 95 -1.83 -16.92 -3.04
C ASP A 95 -2.62 -16.25 -1.89
N GLY A 96 -2.98 -14.96 -2.03
CA GLY A 96 -3.88 -14.22 -1.15
C GLY A 96 -5.30 -14.05 -1.69
N ILE A 97 -5.55 -14.47 -2.94
CA ILE A 97 -6.79 -14.23 -3.69
C ILE A 97 -7.44 -15.52 -4.17
N GLN A 98 -8.77 -15.50 -4.34
CA GLN A 98 -9.55 -16.68 -4.75
C GLN A 98 -9.50 -16.98 -6.25
N ALA A 99 -9.18 -15.98 -7.06
CA ALA A 99 -9.10 -16.08 -8.51
C ALA A 99 -8.08 -15.06 -9.04
N THR A 100 -7.51 -15.34 -10.21
CA THR A 100 -6.53 -14.50 -10.89
C THR A 100 -7.09 -13.99 -12.23
N PRO A 101 -6.56 -12.87 -12.76
CA PRO A 101 -6.98 -12.35 -14.05
C PRO A 101 -6.56 -13.28 -15.19
N ILE A 102 -7.36 -13.32 -16.26
CA ILE A 102 -7.03 -14.05 -17.48
C ILE A 102 -5.75 -13.46 -18.10
N GLY A 103 -4.77 -14.32 -18.38
CA GLY A 103 -3.43 -13.94 -18.85
C GLY A 103 -2.42 -13.69 -17.72
N LEU A 104 -2.86 -13.67 -16.45
CA LEU A 104 -2.05 -13.47 -15.25
C LEU A 104 -2.32 -14.56 -14.20
N GLU A 105 -2.46 -15.81 -14.66
CA GLU A 105 -2.93 -16.92 -13.84
C GLU A 105 -2.08 -17.22 -12.61
N ASP A 106 -0.77 -16.97 -12.69
CA ASP A 106 0.21 -17.31 -11.66
C ASP A 106 1.48 -16.42 -11.75
N VAL A 107 2.41 -16.59 -10.81
CA VAL A 107 3.66 -15.82 -10.74
C VAL A 107 4.58 -15.98 -11.97
N SER A 108 4.37 -16.97 -12.84
CA SER A 108 5.12 -17.09 -14.11
C SER A 108 4.68 -16.07 -15.17
N LYS A 109 3.57 -15.34 -14.96
CA LYS A 109 2.97 -14.46 -15.98
C LYS A 109 3.44 -13.01 -15.96
N PHE A 110 4.31 -12.60 -15.04
CA PHE A 110 4.88 -11.25 -15.07
C PHE A 110 5.52 -10.87 -16.42
N PRO A 111 6.27 -11.74 -17.11
CA PRO A 111 6.77 -11.44 -18.47
C PRO A 111 5.67 -11.12 -19.48
N LYS A 112 4.50 -11.79 -19.40
CA LYS A 112 3.35 -11.49 -20.27
C LYS A 112 2.80 -10.08 -20.03
N LEU A 113 2.73 -9.63 -18.78
CA LEU A 113 2.30 -8.26 -18.45
C LEU A 113 3.27 -7.23 -19.02
N ILE A 114 4.57 -7.50 -18.90
CA ILE A 114 5.62 -6.61 -19.44
C ILE A 114 5.51 -6.53 -20.97
N GLU A 115 5.40 -7.67 -21.66
CA GLU A 115 5.21 -7.72 -23.11
C GLU A 115 3.95 -6.96 -23.53
N TYR A 116 2.84 -7.18 -22.82
CA TYR A 116 1.58 -6.49 -23.07
C TYR A 116 1.71 -4.97 -22.90
N LEU A 117 2.30 -4.47 -21.82
CA LEU A 117 2.52 -3.02 -21.62
C LEU A 117 3.41 -2.41 -22.70
N LEU A 118 4.51 -3.07 -23.07
CA LEU A 118 5.39 -2.62 -24.17
C LEU A 118 4.64 -2.56 -25.50
N SER A 119 3.74 -3.53 -25.76
CA SER A 119 2.96 -3.58 -26.99
C SER A 119 1.99 -2.39 -27.17
N GLN A 120 1.67 -1.66 -26.08
CA GLN A 120 0.82 -0.46 -26.14
C GLN A 120 1.53 0.75 -26.78
N GLY A 121 2.86 0.70 -26.92
CA GLY A 121 3.66 1.73 -27.61
C GLY A 121 3.95 3.00 -26.80
N ASN A 122 3.35 3.17 -25.62
CA ASN A 122 3.58 4.30 -24.70
C ASN A 122 4.39 3.93 -23.45
N TRP A 123 4.98 2.73 -23.42
CA TRP A 123 5.90 2.25 -22.38
C TRP A 123 7.29 2.07 -22.95
N THR A 124 8.28 2.68 -22.30
CA THR A 124 9.70 2.49 -22.62
C THR A 124 10.30 1.37 -21.77
N HIS A 125 11.47 0.87 -22.16
CA HIS A 125 12.22 -0.08 -21.33
C HIS A 125 12.56 0.51 -19.94
N ASP A 126 12.88 1.81 -19.89
CA ASP A 126 13.16 2.51 -18.64
C ASP A 126 11.92 2.60 -17.74
N ASP A 127 10.73 2.84 -18.32
CA ASP A 127 9.46 2.80 -17.58
C ASP A 127 9.22 1.41 -16.99
N ILE A 128 9.50 0.34 -17.74
CA ILE A 128 9.36 -1.04 -17.26
C ILE A 128 10.33 -1.33 -16.10
N ILE A 129 11.60 -0.93 -16.20
CA ILE A 129 12.59 -1.13 -15.13
C ILE A 129 12.10 -0.48 -13.82
N LYS A 130 11.53 0.72 -13.92
CA LYS A 130 10.93 1.43 -12.78
C LYS A 130 9.74 0.67 -12.20
N LEU A 131 8.79 0.26 -13.05
CA LEU A 131 7.58 -0.46 -12.66
C LEU A 131 7.88 -1.78 -11.95
N ILE A 132 8.80 -2.60 -12.48
CA ILE A 132 9.02 -3.97 -11.99
C ILE A 132 9.86 -4.02 -10.70
N GLY A 133 10.58 -2.95 -10.36
CA GLY A 133 11.45 -2.97 -9.19
C GLY A 133 12.11 -1.64 -8.85
N GLY A 134 12.46 -0.80 -9.84
CA GLY A 134 13.19 0.44 -9.59
C GLY A 134 12.48 1.37 -8.61
N ASN A 135 11.16 1.51 -8.72
CA ASN A 135 10.38 2.41 -7.86
C ASN A 135 10.30 1.94 -6.41
N ILE A 136 10.12 0.63 -6.18
CA ILE A 136 10.09 0.11 -4.81
C ILE A 136 11.46 0.19 -4.15
N LEU A 137 12.54 -0.04 -4.91
CA LEU A 137 13.91 0.14 -4.41
C LEU A 137 14.19 1.60 -4.05
N ARG A 138 13.78 2.56 -4.89
CA ARG A 138 13.84 4.01 -4.58
C ARG A 138 13.13 4.35 -3.27
N VAL A 139 11.93 3.81 -3.07
CA VAL A 139 11.14 4.04 -1.85
C VAL A 139 11.83 3.42 -0.62
N MET A 140 12.35 2.20 -0.73
CA MET A 140 13.07 1.54 0.36
C MET A 140 14.36 2.28 0.73
N GLU A 141 15.17 2.66 -0.25
CA GLU A 141 16.40 3.43 -0.05
C GLU A 141 16.09 4.77 0.66
N LYS A 142 15.04 5.47 0.22
CA LYS A 142 14.65 6.73 0.85
C LYS A 142 14.21 6.52 2.31
N ASN A 143 13.50 5.43 2.59
CA ASN A 143 13.12 5.06 3.95
C ASN A 143 14.32 4.76 4.84
N GLU A 144 15.33 4.05 4.33
CA GLU A 144 16.58 3.78 5.04
C GLU A 144 17.34 5.06 5.37
N GLN A 145 17.47 5.99 4.41
CA GLN A 145 18.10 7.29 4.62
C GLN A 145 17.39 8.10 5.72
N ILE A 146 16.06 8.16 5.68
CA ILE A 146 15.27 8.88 6.69
C ILE A 146 15.42 8.22 8.06
N ALA A 147 15.39 6.89 8.13
CA ALA A 147 15.60 6.16 9.37
C ALA A 147 16.97 6.51 10.00
N GLN A 148 18.04 6.54 9.21
CA GLN A 148 19.37 6.93 9.67
C GLN A 148 19.41 8.35 10.24
N GLU A 149 18.72 9.31 9.61
CA GLU A 149 18.67 10.69 10.12
C GLU A 149 17.85 10.79 11.41
N LEU A 150 16.69 10.13 11.48
CA LEU A 150 15.85 10.16 12.67
C LEU A 150 16.54 9.51 13.87
N GLN A 151 17.27 8.40 13.67
CA GLN A 151 18.01 7.73 14.74
C GLN A 151 19.09 8.59 15.40
N LYS A 152 19.60 9.63 14.71
CA LYS A 152 20.57 10.57 15.31
C LYS A 152 19.95 11.49 16.36
N THR A 153 18.64 11.73 16.29
CA THR A 153 17.95 12.75 17.09
C THR A 153 16.77 12.22 17.90
N MET A 154 16.24 11.05 17.52
CA MET A 154 15.09 10.41 18.14
C MET A 154 15.49 9.08 18.77
N LYS A 155 15.02 8.86 19.99
CA LYS A 155 15.09 7.55 20.64
C LYS A 155 13.93 6.67 20.16
N PRO A 156 14.05 5.33 20.28
CA PRO A 156 12.91 4.45 20.09
C PRO A 156 11.71 4.88 20.92
N GLU A 157 10.51 4.80 20.34
CA GLU A 157 9.26 5.04 21.06
C GLU A 157 8.97 3.84 21.97
N GLU A 158 8.88 4.09 23.27
CA GLU A 158 8.58 3.08 24.31
C GLU A 158 7.19 3.28 24.92
N ASN A 159 6.35 4.11 24.29
CA ASN A 159 4.99 4.39 24.73
C ASN A 159 4.11 3.14 24.65
N LEU A 160 3.45 2.80 25.76
CA LEU A 160 2.46 1.72 25.81
C LEU A 160 1.08 2.25 25.40
N ILE A 161 0.33 1.44 24.64
CA ILE A 161 -1.11 1.64 24.45
C ILE A 161 -1.77 1.65 25.84
N SER A 162 -2.65 2.60 26.13
CA SER A 162 -3.21 2.70 27.49
C SER A 162 -4.05 1.48 27.87
N ILE A 163 -4.08 1.12 29.17
CA ILE A 163 -4.95 0.03 29.65
C ILE A 163 -6.42 0.35 29.33
N ASN A 164 -6.83 1.60 29.50
CA ASN A 164 -8.19 2.04 29.19
C ASN A 164 -8.55 1.76 27.72
N GLU A 165 -7.62 2.00 26.78
CA GLU A 165 -7.84 1.63 25.38
C GLU A 165 -7.97 0.12 25.19
N LEU A 166 -7.11 -0.69 25.83
CA LEU A 166 -7.24 -2.14 25.76
C LEU A 166 -8.57 -2.65 26.32
N GLU A 167 -9.07 -2.04 27.39
CA GLU A 167 -10.37 -2.36 28.00
C GLU A 167 -11.53 -1.97 27.09
N ILE A 168 -11.52 -0.77 26.50
CA ILE A 168 -12.54 -0.30 25.55
C ILE A 168 -12.71 -1.30 24.39
N TYR A 169 -11.61 -1.91 23.95
CA TYR A 169 -11.62 -2.89 22.85
C TYR A 169 -11.72 -4.35 23.30
N ASN A 170 -11.97 -4.60 24.59
CA ASN A 170 -12.06 -5.94 25.18
C ASN A 170 -10.84 -6.83 24.89
N LEU A 171 -9.64 -6.23 24.86
CA LEU A 171 -8.39 -6.91 24.53
C LEU A 171 -7.67 -7.50 25.75
N THR A 172 -8.23 -7.36 26.95
CA THR A 172 -7.60 -7.78 28.22
C THR A 172 -7.77 -9.27 28.51
N GLN A 173 -8.80 -9.93 27.97
CA GLN A 173 -9.17 -11.31 28.32
C GLN A 173 -8.09 -12.37 27.98
N CYS A 174 -7.26 -12.12 26.97
CA CYS A 174 -6.21 -13.03 26.51
C CYS A 174 -4.80 -12.44 26.67
N ARG A 175 -4.60 -11.48 27.60
CA ARG A 175 -3.31 -10.82 27.83
C ARG A 175 -2.90 -10.91 29.29
N ASN A 176 -1.60 -11.10 29.52
CA ASN A 176 -1.01 -10.81 30.81
C ASN A 176 -0.68 -9.30 30.88
N LEU A 177 -1.21 -8.61 31.90
CA LEU A 177 -1.02 -7.17 32.10
C LEU A 177 0.06 -6.83 33.13
N ASP A 178 0.80 -7.82 33.65
CA ASP A 178 1.84 -7.64 34.68
C ASP A 178 2.96 -6.65 34.28
N MET A 179 3.14 -6.41 32.98
CA MET A 179 4.12 -5.45 32.44
C MET A 179 3.59 -4.01 32.34
N TYR A 180 2.29 -3.79 32.53
CA TYR A 180 1.77 -2.43 32.60
C TYR A 180 2.16 -1.81 33.94
N PRO A 181 2.70 -0.58 33.95
CA PRO A 181 3.01 0.09 35.20
C PRO A 181 1.73 0.16 36.04
N THR A 182 1.79 -0.41 37.25
CA THR A 182 0.69 -0.34 38.20
C THR A 182 0.38 1.14 38.43
N ILE A 183 -0.88 1.53 38.21
CA ILE A 183 -1.35 2.84 38.62
C ILE A 183 -1.22 2.86 40.14
N VAL A 184 -0.13 3.43 40.66
CA VAL A 184 -0.01 3.76 42.08
C VAL A 184 -1.02 4.86 42.33
N THR A 185 -2.23 4.48 42.71
CA THR A 185 -3.18 5.41 43.30
C THR A 185 -2.57 5.84 44.64
N ASN A 186 -1.90 6.99 44.64
CA ASN A 186 -1.65 7.72 45.88
C ASN A 186 -3.01 8.16 46.42
N ALA A 187 -3.72 7.25 47.09
CA ALA A 187 -4.77 7.60 48.02
C ALA A 187 -4.07 8.26 49.21
N THR A 188 -3.91 9.58 49.13
CA THR A 188 -3.59 10.40 50.30
C THR A 188 -4.70 10.22 51.33
N SER A 189 -4.26 9.87 52.54
CA SER A 189 -4.99 9.75 53.81
C SER A 189 -5.91 10.92 54.14
#